data_AF-A0AAV9JFJ4-F1
#
_entry.id   AF-A0AAV9JFJ4-F1
#
_cell.length_a   1.000
_cell.length_b   1.000
_cell.length_c   1.000
_cell.angle_alpha   90.00
_cell.angle_beta   90.00
_cell.angle_gamma   90.00
#
_symmetry.space_group_name_H-M   'P 1'
#
loop_
_entity.id
_entity.type
_entity.pdbx_description
1 polymer ?
#
loop_
_entity_poly.entity_id
_entity_poly.type
_entity_poly.pdbx_seq_one_letter_code
_entity_poly.pdbx_strand_id
1 'polypeptide(L)'
;MRLLNTTDLTFQDFYETALEPYAALSHCWTTEPGQHEVTYQQLLADHQELLAGYQFYKPSAEHNPEAPYGWRKIWDCCRLARDRGLQWVWIDTCCIDKSSSAELSETINSMYRWYESATECYVFLDDVHITTRVDTVASQADTSPFSGDTEKFCASRWFTRGWTLQELLAPTGPVLFYDDVREYFGTLTALAATISQATGIPLAYLTKRTAIGKACVAQRMCWASRRTTTRLEDMAYSLLGIFDINMPLLYGEGAKAFQRLQLAIIEQSNDETIFVWGLDPGGECPSTSDESTATGKGMLAASPASFINSGTVRPRPRPAWLLRSIERPPHHLTNRGISFHYVGGLTDFWNEGVETVMGLKSSTLGSKLAY
;
A
#
# COMPACT_ATOMS: atom_id res chain seq x y z
N MET A 1 -9.55 -14.98 9.48
CA MET A 1 -8.42 -14.18 9.98
C MET A 1 -8.06 -14.67 11.38
N ARG A 2 -6.77 -14.87 11.67
CA ARG A 2 -6.28 -15.20 13.01
C ARG A 2 -5.88 -13.93 13.77
N LEU A 3 -6.28 -13.80 15.02
CA LEU A 3 -5.93 -12.69 15.90
C LEU A 3 -5.19 -13.20 17.14
N LEU A 4 -4.32 -12.36 17.68
CA LEU A 4 -3.58 -12.59 18.91
C LEU A 4 -4.28 -11.88 20.07
N ASN A 5 -4.58 -12.61 21.14
CA ASN A 5 -5.10 -12.04 22.38
C ASN A 5 -4.01 -11.24 23.09
N THR A 6 -4.32 -10.00 23.43
CA THR A 6 -3.35 -9.05 24.00
C THR A 6 -2.93 -9.35 25.44
N THR A 7 -3.63 -10.24 26.13
CA THR A 7 -3.40 -10.57 27.55
C THR A 7 -2.65 -11.87 27.72
N ASP A 8 -3.11 -12.95 27.10
CA ASP A 8 -2.53 -14.28 27.24
C ASP A 8 -1.70 -14.74 26.03
N LEU A 9 -1.68 -13.93 24.95
CA LEU A 9 -0.96 -14.23 23.70
C LEU A 9 -1.39 -15.54 23.03
N THR A 10 -2.63 -15.97 23.27
CA THR A 10 -3.26 -17.07 22.54
C THR A 10 -3.79 -16.60 21.20
N PHE A 11 -3.83 -17.51 20.22
CA PHE A 11 -4.44 -17.25 18.93
C PHE A 11 -5.91 -17.68 18.89
N GLN A 12 -6.75 -16.90 18.21
CA GLN A 12 -8.11 -17.28 17.87
C GLN A 12 -8.41 -16.95 16.42
N ASP A 13 -9.07 -17.89 15.72
CA ASP A 13 -9.55 -17.69 14.36
C ASP A 13 -10.95 -17.06 14.38
N PHE A 14 -11.11 -16.02 13.57
CA PHE A 14 -12.35 -15.29 13.36
C PHE A 14 -12.77 -15.31 11.90
N TYR A 15 -14.07 -15.44 11.68
CA TYR A 15 -14.72 -15.30 10.38
C TYR A 15 -15.35 -13.91 10.27
N GLU A 16 -15.53 -13.39 9.04
CA GLU A 16 -15.98 -12.00 8.80
C GLU A 16 -17.30 -11.65 9.50
N THR A 17 -18.21 -12.62 9.70
CA THR A 17 -19.50 -12.40 10.36
C THR A 17 -19.43 -12.28 11.89
N ALA A 18 -18.29 -12.59 12.50
CA ALA A 18 -18.09 -12.62 13.95
C ALA A 18 -16.76 -11.94 14.34
N LEU A 19 -16.34 -10.93 13.59
CA LEU A 19 -15.07 -10.25 13.81
C LEU A 19 -15.16 -9.32 15.02
N GLU A 20 -14.37 -9.61 16.05
CA GLU A 20 -14.21 -8.75 17.23
C GLU A 20 -13.36 -7.51 16.88
N PRO A 21 -13.52 -6.39 17.59
CA PRO A 21 -12.64 -5.23 17.46
C PRO A 21 -11.17 -5.57 17.73
N TYR A 22 -10.28 -5.09 16.87
CA TYR A 22 -8.84 -5.35 16.97
C TYR A 22 -8.01 -4.16 16.49
N ALA A 23 -6.77 -4.12 16.95
CA ALA A 23 -5.74 -3.24 16.40
C ALA A 23 -4.87 -3.99 15.39
N ALA A 24 -4.53 -3.37 14.26
CA ALA A 24 -3.55 -3.92 13.31
C ALA A 24 -2.19 -3.25 13.50
N LEU A 25 -1.11 -4.02 13.44
CA LEU A 25 0.26 -3.49 13.47
C LEU A 25 0.83 -3.36 12.06
N SER A 26 1.20 -2.13 11.70
CA SER A 26 1.98 -1.79 10.52
C SER A 26 3.41 -1.46 10.92
N HIS A 27 4.38 -2.18 10.35
CA HIS A 27 5.79 -2.05 10.74
C HIS A 27 6.74 -2.54 9.65
N CYS A 28 8.00 -2.15 9.77
CA CYS A 28 9.09 -2.71 8.97
C CYS A 28 9.77 -3.82 9.73
N TRP A 29 10.02 -4.95 9.06
CA TRP A 29 10.84 -6.00 9.64
C TRP A 29 12.26 -5.48 9.83
N THR A 30 12.87 -5.81 10.97
CA THR A 30 14.27 -5.44 11.23
C THR A 30 15.20 -6.01 10.16
N THR A 31 16.24 -5.23 9.85
CA THR A 31 17.35 -5.65 8.97
C THR A 31 18.66 -5.72 9.76
N GLU A 32 18.61 -5.51 11.08
CA GLU A 32 19.79 -5.52 11.93
C GLU A 32 20.27 -6.95 12.16
N PRO A 33 21.58 -7.24 11.97
CA PRO A 33 22.11 -8.57 12.24
C PRO A 33 21.81 -9.04 13.67
N GLY A 34 21.28 -10.25 13.80
CA GLY A 34 20.95 -10.86 15.10
C GLY A 34 19.57 -10.48 15.66
N GLN A 35 18.90 -9.48 15.10
CA GLN A 35 17.50 -9.21 15.40
C GLN A 35 16.59 -9.95 14.42
N HIS A 36 15.46 -10.45 14.93
CA HIS A 36 14.47 -11.15 14.12
C HIS A 36 13.06 -10.87 14.64
N GLU A 37 12.10 -10.98 13.72
CA GLU A 37 10.69 -10.94 14.03
C GLU A 37 10.23 -12.30 14.58
N VAL A 38 9.26 -12.29 15.49
CA VAL A 38 8.66 -13.51 16.02
C VAL A 38 7.65 -14.04 15.00
N THR A 39 7.84 -15.30 14.57
CA THR A 39 6.92 -15.96 13.63
C THR A 39 5.78 -16.64 14.36
N TYR A 40 4.73 -17.04 13.63
CA TYR A 40 3.63 -17.85 14.18
C TYR A 40 4.13 -19.11 14.91
N GLN A 41 5.04 -19.84 14.26
CA GLN A 41 5.60 -21.09 14.82
C GLN A 41 6.46 -20.83 16.05
N GLN A 42 7.26 -19.75 16.05
CA GLN A 42 8.06 -19.37 17.21
C GLN A 42 7.17 -18.99 18.39
N LEU A 43 6.11 -18.19 18.15
CA LEU A 43 5.18 -17.80 19.20
C LEU A 43 4.48 -19.02 19.81
N LEU A 44 4.07 -20.00 18.98
CA LEU A 44 3.48 -21.24 19.48
C LEU A 44 4.44 -22.09 20.32
N ALA A 45 5.71 -22.17 19.93
CA ALA A 45 6.73 -22.89 20.69
C ALA A 45 6.96 -22.21 22.06
N ASP A 46 7.14 -20.90 22.04
CA ASP A 46 7.38 -20.09 23.24
C ASP A 46 6.13 -20.02 24.14
N HIS A 47 4.92 -20.22 23.58
CA HIS A 47 3.66 -20.24 24.34
C HIS A 47 3.64 -21.33 25.42
N GLN A 48 4.35 -22.45 25.22
CA GLN A 48 4.47 -23.47 26.26
C GLN A 48 5.32 -22.98 27.44
N GLU A 49 6.37 -22.20 27.17
CA GLU A 49 7.21 -21.59 28.20
C GLU A 49 6.48 -20.43 28.92
N LEU A 50 5.68 -19.67 28.19
CA LEU A 50 4.74 -18.67 28.72
C LEU A 50 3.80 -19.28 29.77
N LEU A 51 3.14 -20.40 29.44
CA LEU A 51 2.25 -21.12 30.35
C LEU A 51 2.99 -21.71 31.56
N ALA A 52 4.26 -22.07 31.39
CA ALA A 52 5.13 -22.51 32.48
C ALA A 52 5.58 -21.37 33.42
N GLY A 53 5.19 -20.12 33.13
CA GLY A 53 5.43 -18.98 34.00
C GLY A 53 6.81 -18.33 33.85
N TYR A 54 7.53 -18.62 32.76
CA TYR A 54 8.83 -18.01 32.48
C TYR A 54 8.72 -16.49 32.35
N GLN A 55 9.40 -15.78 33.26
CA GLN A 55 9.32 -14.31 33.37
C GLN A 55 9.77 -13.58 32.11
N PHE A 56 10.68 -14.20 31.34
CA PHE A 56 11.20 -13.65 30.10
C PHE A 56 10.11 -13.33 29.09
N TYR A 57 9.02 -14.11 29.05
CA TYR A 57 7.93 -13.94 28.08
C TYR A 57 6.68 -13.25 28.66
N LYS A 58 6.65 -12.92 29.96
CA LYS A 58 5.42 -12.47 30.64
C LYS A 58 4.88 -11.14 30.07
N PRO A 59 3.60 -11.09 29.62
CA PRO A 59 2.94 -9.87 29.12
C PRO A 59 2.77 -8.74 30.16
N SER A 60 2.93 -9.06 31.44
CA SER A 60 2.84 -8.11 32.57
C SER A 60 4.18 -7.50 32.96
N ALA A 61 5.29 -7.93 32.38
CA ALA A 61 6.58 -7.27 32.58
C ALA A 61 6.58 -6.03 31.67
N GLU A 62 6.26 -4.87 32.23
CA GLU A 62 6.50 -3.59 31.57
C GLU A 62 7.96 -3.58 31.08
N HIS A 63 8.13 -3.58 29.76
CA HIS A 63 9.40 -3.39 29.07
C HIS A 63 10.53 -4.28 29.62
N ASN A 64 10.62 -5.56 29.20
CA ASN A 64 11.84 -6.32 29.40
C ASN A 64 12.89 -5.90 28.33
N PRO A 65 13.90 -5.10 28.68
CA PRO A 65 14.89 -4.63 27.70
C PRO A 65 15.77 -5.77 27.16
N GLU A 66 15.82 -6.91 27.85
CA GLU A 66 16.57 -8.10 27.42
C GLU A 66 15.77 -9.00 26.47
N ALA A 67 14.48 -8.73 26.26
CA ALA A 67 13.67 -9.53 25.36
C ALA A 67 14.09 -9.36 23.89
N PRO A 68 13.93 -10.40 23.06
CA PRO A 68 14.29 -10.32 21.65
C PRO A 68 13.46 -9.23 20.97
N TYR A 69 14.05 -8.62 19.96
CA TYR A 69 13.46 -7.46 19.29
C TYR A 69 12.00 -7.68 18.83
N GLY A 70 11.71 -8.80 18.17
CA GLY A 70 10.35 -9.12 17.72
C GLY A 70 9.34 -9.29 18.87
N TRP A 71 9.78 -9.79 20.02
CA TRP A 71 8.94 -9.94 21.21
C TRP A 71 8.54 -8.59 21.80
N ARG A 72 9.49 -7.63 21.85
CA ARG A 72 9.19 -6.26 22.29
C ARG A 72 8.11 -5.62 21.43
N LYS A 73 8.18 -5.75 20.10
CA LYS A 73 7.12 -5.27 19.18
C LYS A 73 5.75 -5.84 19.50
N ILE A 74 5.67 -7.16 19.72
CA ILE A 74 4.40 -7.81 20.04
C ILE A 74 3.83 -7.30 21.36
N TRP A 75 4.66 -7.19 22.40
CA TRP A 75 4.18 -6.68 23.69
C TRP A 75 3.79 -5.21 23.65
N ASP A 76 4.57 -4.36 23.00
CA ASP A 76 4.23 -2.95 22.86
C ASP A 76 2.90 -2.79 22.11
N CYS A 77 2.70 -3.55 21.03
CA CYS A 77 1.42 -3.58 20.32
C CYS A 77 0.26 -4.06 21.23
N CYS A 78 0.45 -5.16 21.96
CA CYS A 78 -0.57 -5.70 22.86
C CYS A 78 -0.87 -4.75 24.03
N ARG A 79 0.14 -4.10 24.59
CA ARG A 79 -0.02 -3.09 25.65
C ARG A 79 -0.81 -1.90 25.14
N LEU A 80 -0.41 -1.31 24.02
CA LEU A 80 -1.12 -0.18 23.42
C LEU A 80 -2.58 -0.51 23.09
N ALA A 81 -2.85 -1.71 22.58
CA ALA A 81 -4.20 -2.19 22.32
C ALA A 81 -5.02 -2.30 23.62
N ARG A 82 -4.47 -2.92 24.68
CA ARG A 82 -5.16 -3.04 25.98
C ARG A 82 -5.45 -1.70 26.64
N ASP A 83 -4.48 -0.78 26.61
CA ASP A 83 -4.63 0.57 27.15
C ASP A 83 -5.80 1.33 26.48
N ARG A 84 -6.18 0.89 25.27
CA ARG A 84 -7.27 1.45 24.45
C ARG A 84 -8.50 0.55 24.39
N GLY A 85 -8.55 -0.50 25.22
CA GLY A 85 -9.71 -1.40 25.36
C GLY A 85 -9.85 -2.44 24.24
N LEU A 86 -8.82 -2.67 23.43
CA LEU A 86 -8.82 -3.68 22.37
C LEU A 86 -8.21 -4.98 22.88
N GLN A 87 -9.01 -6.04 22.93
CA GLN A 87 -8.56 -7.36 23.38
C GLN A 87 -7.69 -8.09 22.34
N TRP A 88 -7.84 -7.73 21.07
CA TRP A 88 -7.23 -8.46 19.96
C TRP A 88 -6.30 -7.58 19.14
N VAL A 89 -5.21 -8.17 18.65
CA VAL A 89 -4.33 -7.54 17.67
C VAL A 89 -4.07 -8.45 16.48
N TRP A 90 -3.84 -7.84 15.33
CA TRP A 90 -3.37 -8.50 14.12
C TRP A 90 -1.97 -8.03 13.77
N ILE A 91 -1.03 -8.97 13.67
CA ILE A 91 0.38 -8.70 13.38
C ILE A 91 0.85 -9.69 12.30
N ASP A 92 1.28 -9.21 11.13
CA ASP A 92 1.62 -10.04 9.97
C ASP A 92 2.75 -11.06 10.24
N THR A 93 3.62 -10.78 11.21
CA THR A 93 4.75 -11.64 11.55
C THR A 93 4.32 -12.92 12.25
N CYS A 94 3.38 -12.81 13.19
CA CYS A 94 2.97 -13.92 14.06
C CYS A 94 1.51 -14.38 13.88
N CYS A 95 0.62 -13.58 13.29
CA CYS A 95 -0.78 -13.99 13.04
C CYS A 95 -0.96 -14.78 11.74
N ILE A 96 0.09 -14.89 10.91
CA ILE A 96 0.06 -15.62 9.65
C ILE A 96 0.96 -16.84 9.75
N ASP A 97 0.40 -18.03 9.53
CA ASP A 97 1.18 -19.23 9.30
C ASP A 97 1.76 -19.23 7.88
N LYS A 98 2.94 -18.62 7.74
CA LYS A 98 3.66 -18.54 6.46
C LYS A 98 4.13 -19.91 5.95
N SER A 99 4.04 -20.98 6.75
CA SER A 99 4.32 -22.34 6.29
C SER A 99 3.15 -22.96 5.53
N SER A 100 1.93 -22.46 5.75
CA SER A 100 0.72 -22.86 5.03
C SER A 100 0.53 -21.97 3.80
N SER A 101 0.75 -22.54 2.61
CA SER A 101 0.56 -21.81 1.34
C SER A 101 -0.90 -21.39 1.14
N ALA A 102 -1.85 -22.18 1.63
CA ALA A 102 -3.28 -21.86 1.58
C ALA A 102 -3.60 -20.63 2.46
N GLU A 103 -3.13 -20.63 3.71
CA GLU A 103 -3.34 -19.50 4.64
C GLU A 103 -2.63 -18.24 4.15
N LEU A 104 -1.40 -18.36 3.64
CA LEU A 104 -0.66 -17.24 3.06
C LEU A 104 -1.41 -16.64 1.86
N SER A 105 -1.99 -17.50 1.01
CA SER A 105 -2.75 -17.07 -0.16
C SER A 105 -4.05 -16.34 0.22
N GLU A 106 -4.80 -16.89 1.18
CA GLU A 106 -6.00 -16.25 1.72
C GLU A 106 -5.66 -14.90 2.35
N THR A 107 -4.60 -14.87 3.16
CA THR A 107 -4.16 -13.68 3.89
C THR A 107 -3.82 -12.55 2.94
N ILE A 108 -2.93 -12.77 1.97
CA ILE A 108 -2.50 -11.70 1.06
C ILE A 108 -3.67 -11.17 0.23
N ASN A 109 -4.61 -12.03 -0.18
CA ASN A 109 -5.82 -11.61 -0.90
C ASN A 109 -6.84 -10.88 -0.01
N SER A 110 -6.71 -10.97 1.33
CA SER A 110 -7.63 -10.38 2.31
C SER A 110 -7.01 -9.25 3.13
N MET A 111 -5.68 -9.08 3.05
CA MET A 111 -4.90 -8.21 3.94
C MET A 111 -5.40 -6.76 3.91
N TYR A 112 -5.76 -6.25 2.74
CA TYR A 112 -6.33 -4.92 2.62
C TYR A 112 -7.64 -4.78 3.41
N ARG A 113 -8.57 -5.74 3.29
CA ARG A 113 -9.82 -5.76 4.06
C ARG A 113 -9.56 -5.86 5.56
N TRP A 114 -8.53 -6.60 5.96
CA TRP A 114 -8.13 -6.71 7.37
C TRP A 114 -7.52 -5.41 7.90
N TYR A 115 -6.78 -4.65 7.12
CA TYR A 115 -6.39 -3.30 7.55
C TYR A 115 -7.58 -2.32 7.53
N GLU A 116 -8.45 -2.43 6.53
CA GLU A 116 -9.66 -1.61 6.38
C GLU A 116 -10.62 -1.74 7.58
N SER A 117 -10.79 -2.97 8.07
CA SER A 117 -11.68 -3.33 9.18
C SER A 117 -11.06 -3.17 10.56
N ALA A 118 -9.75 -2.87 10.65
CA ALA A 118 -9.08 -2.67 11.92
C ALA A 118 -9.69 -1.45 12.64
N THR A 119 -9.96 -1.60 13.94
CA THR A 119 -10.48 -0.50 14.76
C THR A 119 -9.44 0.62 14.87
N GLU A 120 -8.17 0.24 15.01
CA GLU A 120 -7.02 1.14 14.97
C GLU A 120 -5.86 0.47 14.21
N CYS A 121 -5.01 1.26 13.58
CA CYS A 121 -3.78 0.79 12.96
C CYS A 121 -2.59 1.49 13.64
N TYR A 122 -1.69 0.72 14.24
CA TYR A 122 -0.48 1.22 14.87
C TYR A 122 0.67 1.16 13.88
N VAL A 123 1.30 2.31 13.63
CA VAL A 123 2.48 2.40 12.77
C VAL A 123 3.71 2.56 13.65
N PHE A 124 4.55 1.54 13.66
CA PHE A 124 5.82 1.55 14.39
C PHE A 124 6.95 1.96 13.45
N LEU A 125 7.55 3.13 13.72
CA LEU A 125 8.67 3.68 12.96
C LEU A 125 9.97 3.52 13.75
N ASP A 126 10.66 2.40 13.56
CA ASP A 126 11.90 2.09 14.28
C ASP A 126 13.10 2.98 13.88
N ASP A 127 12.98 3.78 12.81
CA ASP A 127 14.01 4.67 12.28
C ASP A 127 13.69 6.16 12.42
N VAL A 128 12.66 6.50 13.21
CA VAL A 128 12.26 7.88 13.51
C VAL A 128 12.31 8.10 15.01
N HIS A 129 13.06 9.10 15.44
CA HIS A 129 13.17 9.51 16.84
C HIS A 129 12.63 10.93 17.02
N ILE A 130 11.68 11.12 17.94
CA ILE A 130 11.03 12.41 18.21
C ILE A 130 11.61 13.02 19.50
N THR A 131 12.46 14.03 19.36
CA THR A 131 13.15 14.69 20.48
C THR A 131 12.32 15.79 21.16
N THR A 132 11.45 16.47 20.42
CA THR A 132 10.63 17.59 20.92
C THR A 132 9.19 17.12 21.10
N ARG A 133 8.91 16.62 22.30
CA ARG A 133 7.57 16.18 22.71
C ARG A 133 6.88 17.39 23.32
N VAL A 134 5.84 17.88 22.67
CA VAL A 134 5.06 18.99 23.21
C VAL A 134 4.03 18.38 24.16
N ASP A 135 4.17 18.63 25.46
CA ASP A 135 3.35 18.09 26.56
C ASP A 135 1.88 18.58 26.58
N THR A 136 1.28 18.89 25.43
CA THR A 136 -0.10 19.37 25.38
C THR A 136 -1.07 18.23 25.11
N VAL A 137 -1.81 17.90 26.16
CA VAL A 137 -3.00 17.04 26.19
C VAL A 137 -3.87 17.31 24.97
N ALA A 138 -4.07 16.25 24.18
CA ALA A 138 -4.76 16.24 22.90
C ALA A 138 -6.10 16.97 22.93
N SER A 139 -6.21 18.05 22.15
CA SER A 139 -7.48 18.43 21.55
C SER A 139 -7.53 17.80 20.14
N GLN A 140 -8.65 17.16 19.79
CA GLN A 140 -8.83 16.43 18.51
C GLN A 140 -8.77 17.34 17.25
N ALA A 141 -8.37 18.60 17.38
CA ALA A 141 -8.28 19.60 16.34
C ALA A 141 -6.85 20.16 16.15
N ASP A 142 -5.83 19.60 16.82
CA ASP A 142 -4.47 20.13 16.71
C ASP A 142 -3.85 19.81 15.33
N THR A 143 -3.95 20.78 14.43
CA THR A 143 -3.17 20.89 13.19
C THR A 143 -1.73 21.36 13.45
N SER A 144 -1.17 21.08 14.63
CA SER A 144 0.20 21.50 14.96
C SER A 144 1.18 20.87 13.97
N PRO A 145 2.16 21.63 13.45
CA PRO A 145 3.23 21.07 12.63
C PRO A 145 3.90 19.91 13.37
N PHE A 146 4.28 18.88 12.62
CA PHE A 146 5.13 17.81 13.14
C PHE A 146 6.37 18.41 13.81
N SER A 147 6.51 18.20 15.13
CA SER A 147 7.59 18.79 15.96
C SER A 147 8.91 18.00 15.90
N GLY A 148 8.97 16.98 15.06
CA GLY A 148 10.15 16.15 14.82
C GLY A 148 10.96 16.56 13.59
N ASP A 149 12.04 15.82 13.35
CA ASP A 149 12.87 15.95 12.16
C ASP A 149 12.11 15.47 10.92
N THR A 150 11.51 16.43 10.20
CA THR A 150 10.71 16.17 8.99
C THR A 150 11.49 15.39 7.93
N GLU A 151 12.79 15.62 7.82
CA GLU A 151 13.63 14.94 6.84
C GLU A 151 13.78 13.46 7.20
N LYS A 152 14.10 13.14 8.46
CA LYS A 152 14.16 11.75 8.94
C LYS A 152 12.82 11.03 8.84
N PHE A 153 11.72 11.70 9.18
CA PHE A 153 10.39 11.12 9.01
C PHE A 153 10.12 10.78 7.54
N CYS A 154 10.34 11.73 6.61
CA CYS A 154 10.15 11.47 5.17
C CYS A 154 11.08 10.38 4.64
N ALA A 155 12.27 10.22 5.24
CA ALA A 155 13.25 9.21 4.88
C ALA A 155 13.00 7.83 5.50
N SER A 156 11.99 7.68 6.37
CA SER A 156 11.69 6.40 7.01
C SER A 156 11.47 5.30 5.97
N ARG A 157 12.07 4.13 6.24
CA ARG A 157 11.92 2.92 5.41
C ARG A 157 10.47 2.48 5.31
N TRP A 158 9.63 2.87 6.25
CA TRP A 158 8.20 2.58 6.21
C TRP A 158 7.53 3.17 4.97
N PHE A 159 7.92 4.36 4.49
CA PHE A 159 7.35 4.95 3.28
C PHE A 159 7.85 4.31 1.98
N THR A 160 8.93 3.53 2.04
CA THR A 160 9.55 2.87 0.88
C THR A 160 9.36 1.35 0.86
N ARG A 161 8.72 0.74 1.87
CA ARG A 161 8.35 -0.68 1.86
C ARG A 161 7.07 -0.90 1.04
N GLY A 162 7.00 -1.97 0.23
CA GLY A 162 5.85 -2.23 -0.65
C GLY A 162 4.53 -2.41 0.12
N TRP A 163 4.53 -3.33 1.09
CA TRP A 163 3.33 -3.72 1.85
C TRP A 163 2.69 -2.57 2.63
N THR A 164 3.47 -1.63 3.17
CA THR A 164 2.96 -0.53 3.99
C THR A 164 2.09 0.47 3.23
N LEU A 165 1.98 0.37 1.90
CA LEU A 165 1.06 1.22 1.10
C LEU A 165 -0.39 0.93 1.45
N GLN A 166 -0.78 -0.35 1.46
CA GLN A 166 -2.13 -0.75 1.87
C GLN A 166 -2.34 -0.54 3.38
N GLU A 167 -1.30 -0.70 4.20
CA GLU A 167 -1.38 -0.46 5.65
C GLU A 167 -1.63 1.02 5.97
N LEU A 168 -1.12 1.94 5.13
CA LEU A 168 -1.39 3.37 5.18
C LEU A 168 -2.81 3.72 4.70
N LEU A 169 -3.23 3.10 3.60
CA LEU A 169 -4.38 3.57 2.81
C LEU A 169 -5.68 2.81 3.08
N ALA A 170 -5.61 1.55 3.49
CA ALA A 170 -6.79 0.73 3.75
C ALA A 170 -7.55 1.13 5.02
N PRO A 171 -6.91 1.41 6.18
CA PRO A 171 -7.65 1.60 7.43
C PRO A 171 -8.73 2.67 7.34
N THR A 172 -9.93 2.34 7.81
CA THR A 172 -11.05 3.28 7.99
C THR A 172 -11.00 3.92 9.37
N GLY A 173 -10.52 3.17 10.38
CA GLY A 173 -10.23 3.66 11.72
C GLY A 173 -8.95 4.53 11.80
N PRO A 174 -8.63 5.05 13.00
CA PRO A 174 -7.44 5.86 13.22
C PRO A 174 -6.14 5.11 12.91
N VAL A 175 -5.24 5.77 12.19
CA VAL A 175 -3.84 5.33 12.01
C VAL A 175 -2.97 6.18 12.93
N LEU A 176 -2.31 5.54 13.90
CA LEU A 176 -1.55 6.17 14.98
C LEU A 176 -0.06 5.86 14.81
N PHE A 177 0.78 6.89 14.83
CA PHE A 177 2.22 6.77 14.63
C PHE A 177 2.98 6.78 15.95
N TYR A 178 3.92 5.84 16.07
CA TYR A 178 4.79 5.66 17.21
C TYR A 178 6.25 5.64 16.78
N ASP A 179 7.11 6.29 17.55
CA ASP A 179 8.54 6.43 17.28
C ASP A 179 9.32 5.14 17.64
N ASP A 180 10.65 5.23 17.56
CA ASP A 180 11.60 4.17 17.87
C ASP A 180 11.54 3.68 19.33
N VAL A 181 11.05 4.52 20.24
CA VAL A 181 10.82 4.19 21.66
C VAL A 181 9.35 3.93 22.00
N ARG A 182 8.50 3.75 20.98
CA ARG A 182 7.06 3.44 21.11
C ARG A 182 6.24 4.52 21.78
N GLU A 183 6.66 5.77 21.65
CA GLU A 183 5.87 6.92 22.06
C GLU A 183 5.03 7.44 20.90
N TYR A 184 3.76 7.71 21.20
CA TYR A 184 2.80 8.25 20.23
C TYR A 184 3.19 9.69 19.87
N PHE A 185 3.19 10.01 18.57
CA PHE A 185 3.52 11.37 18.11
C PHE A 185 2.55 11.94 17.06
N GLY A 186 1.52 11.20 16.64
CA GLY A 186 0.50 11.78 15.78
C GLY A 186 -0.43 10.78 15.10
N THR A 187 -1.51 11.30 14.55
CA THR A 187 -2.42 10.55 13.66
C THR A 187 -2.04 10.78 12.20
N LEU A 188 -2.48 9.90 11.30
CA LEU A 188 -2.35 10.11 9.85
C LEU A 188 -2.93 11.46 9.41
N THR A 189 -4.08 11.87 9.94
CA THR A 189 -4.70 13.16 9.58
C THR A 189 -3.84 14.33 10.01
N ALA A 190 -3.28 14.30 11.23
CA ALA A 190 -2.38 15.35 11.73
C ALA A 190 -1.07 15.42 10.93
N LEU A 191 -0.54 14.26 10.52
CA LEU A 191 0.71 14.14 9.79
C LEU A 191 0.53 14.15 8.25
N ALA A 192 -0.69 14.39 7.75
CA ALA A 192 -1.02 14.19 6.34
C ALA A 192 -0.16 15.02 5.38
N ALA A 193 0.20 16.25 5.76
CA ALA A 193 1.09 17.11 4.98
C ALA A 193 2.46 16.48 4.79
N THR A 194 3.08 16.04 5.88
CA THR A 194 4.40 15.40 5.88
C THR A 194 4.37 14.04 5.19
N ILE A 195 3.33 13.24 5.40
CA ILE A 195 3.14 11.95 4.71
C ILE A 195 2.94 12.17 3.20
N SER A 196 2.22 13.22 2.80
CA SER A 196 2.04 13.58 1.39
C SER A 196 3.37 13.95 0.73
N GLN A 197 4.24 14.68 1.44
CA GLN A 197 5.61 14.97 0.99
C GLN A 197 6.44 13.69 0.83
N ALA A 198 6.37 12.77 1.80
CA ALA A 198 7.13 11.52 1.78
C ALA A 198 6.68 10.56 0.66
N THR A 199 5.38 10.50 0.38
CA THR A 199 4.78 9.46 -0.48
C THR A 199 4.33 9.94 -1.85
N GLY A 200 4.13 11.26 -2.04
CA GLY A 200 3.48 11.83 -3.22
C GLY A 200 1.96 11.59 -3.28
N ILE A 201 1.35 11.01 -2.24
CA ILE A 201 -0.09 10.76 -2.19
C ILE A 201 -0.80 12.07 -1.84
N PRO A 202 -1.79 12.54 -2.64
CA PRO A 202 -2.49 13.77 -2.34
C PRO A 202 -3.25 13.74 -1.01
N LEU A 203 -3.28 14.87 -0.30
CA LEU A 203 -3.92 15.02 1.02
C LEU A 203 -5.36 14.51 1.07
N ALA A 204 -6.12 14.67 -0.02
CA ALA A 204 -7.52 14.25 -0.08
C ALA A 204 -7.68 12.73 0.09
N TYR A 205 -6.72 11.92 -0.37
CA TYR A 205 -6.73 10.46 -0.19
C TYR A 205 -6.27 10.06 1.20
N LEU A 206 -5.21 10.70 1.73
CA LEU A 206 -4.71 10.46 3.08
C LEU A 206 -5.80 10.79 4.14
N THR A 207 -6.40 11.97 4.03
CA THR A 207 -7.47 12.43 4.95
C THR A 207 -8.84 11.77 4.68
N LYS A 208 -8.91 10.75 3.82
CA LYS A 208 -10.13 10.01 3.47
C LYS A 208 -11.29 10.86 2.91
N ARG A 209 -11.01 12.10 2.50
CA ARG A 209 -11.97 12.98 1.79
C ARG A 209 -12.31 12.46 0.40
N THR A 210 -11.40 11.69 -0.20
CA THR A 210 -11.58 11.03 -1.48
C THR A 210 -11.25 9.55 -1.33
N ALA A 211 -12.17 8.68 -1.74
CA ALA A 211 -11.93 7.23 -1.79
C ALA A 211 -10.82 6.89 -2.79
N ILE A 212 -9.96 5.93 -2.45
CA ILE A 212 -8.83 5.48 -3.27
C ILE A 212 -9.26 5.02 -4.66
N GLY A 213 -10.41 4.34 -4.78
CA GLY A 213 -10.96 3.90 -6.06
C GLY A 213 -11.31 5.04 -7.03
N LYS A 214 -11.34 6.31 -6.59
CA LYS A 214 -11.49 7.47 -7.48
C LYS A 214 -10.18 7.91 -8.13
N ALA A 215 -9.02 7.46 -7.63
CA ALA A 215 -7.75 7.68 -8.30
C ALA A 215 -7.64 6.74 -9.50
N CYS A 216 -7.13 7.27 -10.62
CA CYS A 216 -6.91 6.42 -11.79
C CYS A 216 -5.79 5.41 -11.56
N VAL A 217 -5.71 4.40 -12.42
CA VAL A 217 -4.70 3.33 -12.33
C VAL A 217 -3.29 3.90 -12.32
N ALA A 218 -2.98 4.87 -13.17
CA ALA A 218 -1.65 5.49 -13.21
C ALA A 218 -1.28 6.20 -11.91
N GLN A 219 -2.24 6.86 -11.25
CA GLN A 219 -2.00 7.51 -9.96
C GLN A 219 -1.74 6.49 -8.86
N ARG A 220 -2.56 5.43 -8.78
CA ARG A 220 -2.36 4.35 -7.80
C ARG A 220 -1.01 3.64 -8.00
N MET A 221 -0.61 3.41 -9.25
CA MET A 221 0.73 2.89 -9.58
C MET A 221 1.85 3.86 -9.16
N CYS A 222 1.64 5.18 -9.35
CA CYS A 222 2.59 6.20 -8.92
C CYS A 222 2.80 6.19 -7.39
N TRP A 223 1.78 5.93 -6.59
CA TRP A 223 1.92 5.83 -5.13
C TRP A 223 2.80 4.64 -4.68
N ALA A 224 2.93 3.64 -5.55
CA ALA A 224 3.78 2.47 -5.35
C ALA A 224 5.17 2.61 -6.00
N SER A 225 5.42 3.64 -6.82
CA SER A 225 6.57 3.70 -7.72
C SER A 225 7.92 3.81 -7.03
N ARG A 226 7.94 4.33 -5.79
CA ARG A 226 9.15 4.48 -4.96
C ARG A 226 9.29 3.38 -3.91
N ARG A 227 8.40 2.39 -3.93
CA ARG A 227 8.38 1.32 -2.93
C ARG A 227 9.13 0.10 -3.44
N THR A 228 9.74 -0.63 -2.51
CA THR A 228 10.56 -1.81 -2.76
C THR A 228 10.04 -3.00 -1.95
N THR A 229 10.24 -4.20 -2.50
CA THR A 229 9.84 -5.46 -1.88
C THR A 229 11.00 -6.43 -1.86
N THR A 230 11.03 -7.31 -0.85
CA THR A 230 12.10 -8.32 -0.71
C THR A 230 11.97 -9.42 -1.74
N ARG A 231 10.74 -9.94 -1.95
CA ARG A 231 10.45 -10.87 -3.04
C ARG A 231 10.02 -10.07 -4.27
N LEU A 232 10.40 -10.55 -5.46
CA LEU A 232 10.06 -9.88 -6.71
C LEU A 232 8.55 -9.85 -6.92
N GLU A 233 7.85 -10.94 -6.62
CA GLU A 233 6.41 -11.08 -6.82
C GLU A 233 5.60 -10.16 -5.91
N ASP A 234 6.13 -9.81 -4.73
CA ASP A 234 5.46 -8.92 -3.77
C ASP A 234 5.25 -7.51 -4.34
N MET A 235 5.99 -7.11 -5.39
CA MET A 235 5.72 -5.85 -6.09
C MET A 235 4.31 -5.82 -6.69
N ALA A 236 3.77 -6.99 -7.02
CA ALA A 236 2.40 -7.16 -7.49
C ALA A 236 1.46 -7.47 -6.32
N TYR A 237 1.83 -8.40 -5.45
CA TYR A 237 0.94 -8.88 -4.40
C TYR A 237 0.61 -7.82 -3.34
N SER A 238 1.54 -6.91 -3.04
CA SER A 238 1.28 -5.76 -2.15
C SER A 238 0.29 -4.73 -2.70
N LEU A 239 -0.08 -4.83 -3.99
CA LEU A 239 -0.98 -3.91 -4.67
C LEU A 239 -2.37 -4.50 -4.91
N LEU A 240 -2.61 -5.77 -4.57
CA LEU A 240 -3.88 -6.44 -4.82
C LEU A 240 -5.06 -5.66 -4.24
N GLY A 241 -5.00 -5.29 -2.96
CA GLY A 241 -6.07 -4.50 -2.33
C GLY A 241 -6.17 -3.06 -2.81
N ILE A 242 -5.06 -2.43 -3.23
CA ILE A 242 -5.07 -1.08 -3.82
C ILE A 242 -5.87 -1.06 -5.13
N PHE A 243 -5.84 -2.17 -5.87
CA PHE A 243 -6.54 -2.34 -7.13
C PHE A 243 -7.83 -3.15 -7.05
N ASP A 244 -8.20 -3.63 -5.86
CA ASP A 244 -9.33 -4.55 -5.64
C ASP A 244 -9.27 -5.80 -6.55
N ILE A 245 -8.09 -6.42 -6.59
CA ILE A 245 -7.82 -7.63 -7.40
C ILE A 245 -7.63 -8.82 -6.48
N ASN A 246 -8.26 -9.94 -6.82
CA ASN A 246 -7.90 -11.25 -6.29
C ASN A 246 -7.27 -12.11 -7.39
N MET A 247 -6.14 -12.74 -7.07
CA MET A 247 -5.44 -13.63 -8.00
C MET A 247 -4.58 -14.66 -7.24
N PRO A 248 -4.28 -15.82 -7.85
CA PRO A 248 -3.41 -16.83 -7.23
C PRO A 248 -1.99 -16.29 -6.98
N LEU A 249 -1.40 -16.68 -5.86
CA LEU A 249 -0.02 -16.33 -5.51
C LEU A 249 0.94 -17.44 -5.94
N LEU A 250 1.74 -17.16 -6.95
CA LEU A 250 2.74 -18.08 -7.49
C LEU A 250 4.15 -17.55 -7.19
N TYR A 251 4.64 -17.77 -5.96
CA TYR A 251 6.04 -17.46 -5.65
C TYR A 251 6.99 -18.33 -6.48
N GLY A 252 7.96 -17.70 -7.14
CA GLY A 252 8.84 -18.31 -8.14
C GLY A 252 8.54 -17.90 -9.59
N GLU A 253 7.44 -17.17 -9.85
CA GLU A 253 7.13 -16.66 -11.19
C GLU A 253 7.87 -15.38 -11.55
N GLY A 254 8.53 -14.73 -10.58
CA GLY A 254 9.32 -13.52 -10.77
C GLY A 254 8.49 -12.34 -11.27
N ALA A 255 9.04 -11.59 -12.24
CA ALA A 255 8.41 -10.38 -12.78
C ALA A 255 7.05 -10.63 -13.49
N LYS A 256 6.71 -11.90 -13.79
CA LYS A 256 5.42 -12.27 -14.38
C LYS A 256 4.24 -11.96 -13.45
N ALA A 257 4.45 -11.93 -12.14
CA ALA A 257 3.42 -11.57 -11.17
C ALA A 257 2.86 -10.16 -11.44
N PHE A 258 3.73 -9.19 -11.76
CA PHE A 258 3.32 -7.81 -12.07
C PHE A 258 2.62 -7.69 -13.43
N GLN A 259 3.00 -8.52 -14.41
CA GLN A 259 2.27 -8.60 -15.68
C GLN A 259 0.85 -9.14 -15.46
N ARG A 260 0.70 -10.21 -14.66
CA ARG A 260 -0.61 -10.76 -14.29
C ARG A 260 -1.47 -9.75 -13.55
N LEU A 261 -0.90 -8.97 -12.63
CA LEU A 261 -1.63 -7.88 -11.96
C LEU A 261 -2.17 -6.88 -13.00
N GLN A 262 -1.34 -6.41 -13.93
CA GLN A 262 -1.80 -5.46 -14.97
C GLN A 262 -2.90 -6.07 -15.86
N LEU A 263 -2.80 -7.36 -16.21
CA LEU A 263 -3.83 -8.05 -16.97
C LEU A 263 -5.15 -8.15 -16.19
N ALA A 264 -5.09 -8.47 -14.89
CA ALA A 264 -6.27 -8.51 -14.03
C ALA A 264 -6.93 -7.14 -13.87
N ILE A 265 -6.13 -6.06 -13.78
CA ILE A 265 -6.64 -4.68 -13.77
C ILE A 265 -7.34 -4.35 -15.10
N ILE A 266 -6.73 -4.71 -16.24
CA ILE A 266 -7.31 -4.49 -17.58
C ILE A 266 -8.64 -5.24 -17.74
N GLU A 267 -8.74 -6.45 -17.20
CA GLU A 267 -9.96 -7.26 -17.27
C GLU A 267 -11.13 -6.64 -16.49
N GLN A 268 -10.83 -5.91 -15.40
CA GLN A 268 -11.83 -5.37 -14.48
C GLN A 268 -12.05 -3.85 -14.59
N SER A 269 -11.24 -3.14 -15.40
CA SER A 269 -11.25 -1.68 -15.48
C SER A 269 -11.14 -1.16 -16.90
N ASN A 270 -11.94 -0.14 -17.22
CA ASN A 270 -11.84 0.62 -18.47
C ASN A 270 -10.89 1.83 -18.37
N ASP A 271 -10.07 1.89 -17.32
CA ASP A 271 -9.14 2.98 -17.09
C ASP A 271 -7.88 2.85 -17.97
N GLU A 272 -7.89 3.56 -19.10
CA GLU A 272 -6.82 3.59 -20.10
C GLU A 272 -5.48 4.13 -19.53
N THR A 273 -5.49 4.74 -18.34
CA THR A 273 -4.26 5.28 -17.73
C THR A 273 -3.25 4.19 -17.36
N ILE A 274 -3.65 2.91 -17.32
CA ILE A 274 -2.71 1.79 -17.16
C ILE A 274 -1.61 1.77 -18.23
N PHE A 275 -1.85 2.33 -19.41
CA PHE A 275 -0.87 2.41 -20.50
C PHE A 275 0.01 3.67 -20.45
N VAL A 276 -0.22 4.57 -19.48
CA VAL A 276 0.45 5.87 -19.34
C VAL A 276 1.60 5.77 -18.34
N TRP A 277 2.67 5.12 -18.78
CA TRP A 277 3.91 4.93 -18.03
C TRP A 277 5.14 5.30 -18.87
N GLY A 278 6.26 5.57 -18.19
CA GLY A 278 7.49 6.02 -18.81
C GLY A 278 7.48 7.50 -19.20
N LEU A 279 6.68 8.32 -18.52
CA LEU A 279 6.68 9.77 -18.69
C LEU A 279 7.98 10.38 -18.13
N ASP A 280 8.47 11.41 -18.79
CA ASP A 280 9.59 12.23 -18.30
C ASP A 280 9.16 13.06 -17.08
N PRO A 281 10.11 13.64 -16.30
CA PRO A 281 9.78 14.45 -15.12
C PRO A 281 8.81 15.62 -15.40
N GLY A 282 8.78 16.12 -16.64
CA GLY A 282 7.81 17.14 -17.09
C GLY A 282 6.40 16.62 -17.34
N GLY A 283 6.15 15.31 -17.19
CA GLY A 283 4.88 14.66 -17.54
C GLY A 283 4.68 14.45 -19.03
N GLU A 284 5.70 14.71 -19.84
CA GLU A 284 5.69 14.53 -21.29
C GLU A 284 6.06 13.09 -21.68
N CYS A 285 5.57 12.64 -22.82
CA CYS A 285 6.06 11.40 -23.40
C CYS A 285 7.50 11.62 -23.88
N PRO A 286 8.41 10.64 -23.70
CA PRO A 286 9.78 10.74 -24.18
C PRO A 286 9.81 11.13 -25.64
N SER A 287 10.56 12.19 -25.98
CA SER A 287 10.76 12.59 -27.37
C SER A 287 11.46 11.44 -28.09
N THR A 288 10.75 10.79 -29.02
CA THR A 288 11.26 9.70 -29.85
C THR A 288 12.28 10.27 -30.84
N SER A 289 13.50 10.53 -30.39
CA SER A 289 14.65 10.81 -31.28
C SER A 289 15.67 9.67 -31.29
N ASP A 290 15.61 8.75 -30.32
CA ASP A 290 16.50 7.58 -30.25
C ASP A 290 15.68 6.28 -30.37
N GLU A 291 15.41 5.84 -31.60
CA GLU A 291 14.83 4.52 -31.91
C GLU A 291 15.62 3.35 -31.31
N SER A 292 16.88 3.57 -30.92
CA SER A 292 17.76 2.57 -30.30
C SER A 292 17.42 2.23 -28.84
N THR A 293 16.58 3.03 -28.16
CA THR A 293 16.12 2.75 -26.77
C THR A 293 14.64 2.36 -26.69
N ALA A 294 13.91 2.44 -27.80
CA ALA A 294 12.51 2.04 -27.90
C ALA A 294 12.33 0.53 -28.17
N THR A 295 13.38 -0.14 -28.65
CA THR A 295 13.43 -1.59 -28.84
C THR A 295 13.40 -2.31 -27.49
N GLY A 296 12.22 -2.76 -27.07
CA GLY A 296 12.06 -3.62 -25.89
C GLY A 296 11.04 -3.16 -24.84
N LYS A 297 10.39 -2.00 -25.02
CA LYS A 297 9.27 -1.58 -24.16
C LYS A 297 7.97 -2.21 -24.66
N GLY A 298 7.61 -3.37 -24.10
CA GLY A 298 6.31 -4.00 -24.32
C GLY A 298 5.14 -3.09 -23.92
N MET A 299 3.90 -3.52 -24.18
CA MET A 299 2.71 -2.71 -23.87
C MET A 299 2.49 -2.51 -22.36
N LEU A 300 2.85 -3.52 -21.55
CA LEU A 300 2.74 -3.50 -20.09
C LEU A 300 4.03 -2.97 -19.45
N ALA A 301 3.90 -2.28 -18.33
CA ALA A 301 5.03 -1.79 -17.55
C ALA A 301 5.78 -2.95 -16.88
N ALA A 302 7.09 -2.80 -16.68
CA ALA A 302 7.91 -3.79 -15.98
C ALA A 302 7.74 -3.75 -14.44
N SER A 303 7.41 -2.57 -13.88
CA SER A 303 7.18 -2.39 -12.45
C SER A 303 6.39 -1.09 -12.19
N PRO A 304 5.90 -0.85 -10.96
CA PRO A 304 5.29 0.42 -10.56
C PRO A 304 6.23 1.63 -10.74
N ALA A 305 7.55 1.43 -10.70
CA ALA A 305 8.54 2.50 -10.87
C ALA A 305 8.41 3.22 -12.22
N SER A 306 7.91 2.53 -13.25
CA SER A 306 7.61 3.13 -14.55
C SER A 306 6.53 4.23 -14.50
N PHE A 307 5.76 4.33 -13.41
CA PHE A 307 4.70 5.31 -13.21
C PHE A 307 5.12 6.49 -12.30
N ILE A 308 6.41 6.63 -11.99
CA ILE A 308 6.92 7.64 -11.02
C ILE A 308 6.50 9.09 -11.32
N ASN A 309 6.28 9.41 -12.60
CA ASN A 309 5.88 10.74 -13.06
C ASN A 309 4.38 10.80 -13.46
N SER A 310 3.59 9.78 -13.10
CA SER A 310 2.19 9.67 -13.50
C SER A 310 1.18 10.17 -12.46
N GLY A 311 1.63 10.78 -11.36
CA GLY A 311 0.76 11.21 -10.24
C GLY A 311 -0.26 12.32 -10.60
N THR A 312 0.02 13.10 -11.64
CA THR A 312 -0.86 14.17 -12.16
C THR A 312 -1.77 13.69 -13.28
N VAL A 313 -1.60 12.46 -13.78
CA VAL A 313 -2.43 11.90 -14.84
C VAL A 313 -3.90 11.91 -14.41
N ARG A 314 -4.78 12.25 -15.35
CA ARG A 314 -6.22 12.20 -15.20
C ARG A 314 -6.83 11.44 -16.38
N PRO A 315 -7.81 10.55 -16.16
CA PRO A 315 -8.60 10.01 -17.24
C PRO A 315 -9.27 11.16 -18.01
N ARG A 316 -9.37 11.03 -19.33
CA ARG A 316 -10.02 12.06 -20.15
C ARG A 316 -11.50 12.19 -19.71
N PRO A 317 -11.96 13.39 -19.31
CA PRO A 317 -13.35 13.58 -18.93
C PRO A 317 -14.27 13.29 -20.13
N ARG A 318 -15.44 12.69 -19.86
CA ARG A 318 -16.47 12.52 -20.89
C ARG A 318 -16.97 13.92 -21.31
N PRO A 319 -16.98 14.25 -22.61
CA PRO A 319 -17.65 15.47 -23.06
C PRO A 319 -19.12 15.42 -22.63
N ALA A 320 -19.65 16.54 -22.14
CA ALA A 320 -21.00 16.59 -21.57
C ALA A 320 -22.10 16.11 -22.54
N TRP A 321 -21.86 16.23 -23.86
CA TRP A 321 -22.76 15.77 -24.92
C TRP A 321 -22.76 14.25 -25.13
N LEU A 322 -21.70 13.53 -24.73
CA LEU A 322 -21.61 12.07 -24.83
C LEU A 322 -22.23 11.35 -23.61
N LEU A 323 -22.56 12.09 -22.54
CA LEU A 323 -23.16 11.55 -21.31
C LEU A 323 -24.59 11.03 -21.51
N ARG A 324 -25.23 11.31 -22.65
CA ARG A 324 -26.66 11.01 -22.86
C ARG A 324 -26.98 9.72 -23.62
N SER A 325 -26.04 9.03 -24.29
CA SER A 325 -26.49 7.90 -25.14
C SER A 325 -25.49 6.81 -25.55
N ILE A 326 -24.19 6.83 -25.23
CA ILE A 326 -23.29 5.74 -25.64
C ILE A 326 -22.25 5.47 -24.54
N GLU A 327 -22.34 4.32 -23.87
CA GLU A 327 -21.21 3.79 -23.10
C GLU A 327 -20.04 3.59 -24.05
N ARG A 328 -18.84 4.09 -23.70
CA ARG A 328 -17.64 3.76 -24.46
C ARG A 328 -17.48 2.23 -24.41
N PRO A 329 -17.38 1.54 -25.56
CA PRO A 329 -17.14 0.12 -25.54
C PRO A 329 -15.82 -0.15 -24.81
N PRO A 330 -15.74 -1.25 -24.04
CA PRO A 330 -14.52 -1.59 -23.32
C PRO A 330 -13.36 -1.78 -24.30
N HIS A 331 -12.14 -1.51 -23.83
CA HIS A 331 -10.97 -1.91 -24.60
C HIS A 331 -10.77 -3.42 -24.47
N HIS A 332 -10.27 -4.05 -25.53
CA HIS A 332 -10.03 -5.49 -25.55
C HIS A 332 -8.55 -5.78 -25.74
N LEU A 333 -7.98 -6.58 -24.84
CA LEU A 333 -6.61 -7.07 -24.98
C LEU A 333 -6.63 -8.51 -25.49
N THR A 334 -5.86 -8.78 -26.54
CA THR A 334 -5.63 -10.12 -27.07
C THR A 334 -4.12 -10.41 -27.14
N ASN A 335 -3.76 -11.64 -27.50
CA ASN A 335 -2.38 -11.98 -27.82
C ASN A 335 -1.82 -11.22 -29.05
N ARG A 336 -2.67 -10.47 -29.77
CA ARG A 336 -2.28 -9.60 -30.89
C ARG A 336 -2.20 -8.11 -30.51
N GLY A 337 -2.41 -7.76 -29.25
CA GLY A 337 -2.40 -6.38 -28.78
C GLY A 337 -3.77 -5.86 -28.37
N ILE A 338 -3.88 -4.54 -28.22
CA ILE A 338 -5.05 -3.84 -27.68
C ILE A 338 -5.90 -3.18 -28.76
N SER A 339 -7.22 -3.35 -28.64
CA SER A 339 -8.21 -2.64 -29.44
C SER A 339 -8.92 -1.59 -28.60
N PHE A 340 -8.90 -0.33 -29.04
CA PHE A 340 -9.69 0.76 -28.48
C PHE A 340 -10.85 1.08 -29.40
N HIS A 341 -12.06 1.16 -28.85
CA HIS A 341 -13.22 1.64 -29.59
C HIS A 341 -13.37 3.16 -29.43
N TYR A 342 -13.01 3.91 -30.46
CA TYR A 342 -13.19 5.35 -30.48
C TYR A 342 -14.56 5.72 -31.07
N VAL A 343 -15.44 6.31 -30.25
CA VAL A 343 -16.70 6.90 -30.73
C VAL A 343 -16.41 8.34 -31.14
N GLY A 344 -16.06 8.53 -32.42
CA GLY A 344 -15.81 9.85 -33.02
C GLY A 344 -16.90 10.24 -34.00
N GLY A 345 -17.64 11.31 -33.69
CA GLY A 345 -18.30 12.11 -34.73
C GLY A 345 -17.22 12.88 -35.49
N LEU A 346 -17.01 12.51 -36.75
CA LEU A 346 -16.17 13.23 -37.70
C LEU A 346 -16.79 14.63 -37.94
N THR A 347 -16.25 15.70 -37.33
CA THR A 347 -16.09 17.01 -37.99
C THR A 347 -15.37 18.10 -37.18
N ASP A 348 -15.40 18.13 -35.84
CA ASP A 348 -15.00 19.38 -35.14
C ASP A 348 -13.58 19.39 -34.56
N PHE A 349 -12.71 18.46 -34.98
CA PHE A 349 -11.46 18.13 -34.26
C PHE A 349 -10.21 18.97 -34.60
N TRP A 350 -10.29 20.01 -35.42
CA TRP A 350 -9.08 20.70 -35.90
C TRP A 350 -8.84 22.14 -35.44
N ASN A 351 -9.80 22.82 -34.79
CA ASN A 351 -9.71 24.28 -34.65
C ASN A 351 -9.68 24.88 -33.25
N GLU A 352 -9.68 24.10 -32.17
CA GLU A 352 -9.53 24.68 -30.82
C GLU A 352 -8.39 24.05 -30.02
N GLY A 353 -7.26 24.75 -30.03
CA GLY A 353 -6.51 25.12 -28.83
C GLY A 353 -6.11 24.04 -27.81
N VAL A 354 -4.86 23.58 -27.94
CA VAL A 354 -3.82 23.56 -26.89
C VAL A 354 -4.13 22.89 -25.51
N GLU A 355 -3.25 21.92 -25.20
CA GLU A 355 -2.71 21.51 -23.90
C GLU A 355 -3.34 20.36 -23.06
N THR A 356 -2.56 19.27 -23.03
CA THR A 356 -2.39 18.32 -21.92
C THR A 356 -3.60 17.47 -21.53
N VAL A 357 -4.29 16.90 -22.51
CA VAL A 357 -5.24 15.79 -22.27
C VAL A 357 -5.11 14.78 -23.42
N MET A 358 -4.39 13.68 -23.17
CA MET A 358 -4.13 12.59 -24.13
C MET A 358 -3.38 13.02 -25.41
N GLY A 359 -2.20 13.62 -25.24
CA GLY A 359 -1.23 13.84 -26.31
C GLY A 359 -0.38 12.61 -26.63
N LEU A 360 -0.99 11.44 -26.81
CA LEU A 360 -0.34 10.42 -27.63
C LEU A 360 -0.52 10.88 -29.08
N LYS A 361 0.50 11.56 -29.64
CA LYS A 361 0.62 11.67 -31.10
C LYS A 361 0.40 10.26 -31.65
N SER A 362 -0.43 10.10 -32.68
CA SER A 362 -0.76 8.77 -33.22
C SER A 362 0.48 7.97 -33.66
N SER A 363 1.64 8.63 -33.81
CA SER A 363 2.95 8.03 -34.02
C SER A 363 3.46 7.17 -32.85
N THR A 364 3.10 7.46 -31.60
CA THR A 364 3.67 6.79 -30.41
C THR A 364 2.88 5.55 -29.97
N LEU A 365 1.58 5.49 -30.28
CA LEU A 365 0.83 4.22 -30.15
C LEU A 365 1.24 3.25 -31.26
N GLY A 366 1.52 3.75 -32.46
CA GLY A 366 1.93 2.94 -33.61
C GLY A 366 3.22 2.14 -33.36
N SER A 367 4.17 2.69 -32.58
CA SER A 367 5.42 1.99 -32.25
C SER A 367 5.29 0.95 -31.13
N LYS A 368 4.24 1.03 -30.29
CA LYS A 368 3.92 -0.01 -29.27
C LYS A 368 2.98 -1.11 -29.78
N LEU A 369 2.30 -0.87 -30.90
CA LEU A 369 1.34 -1.80 -31.52
C LEU A 369 1.95 -2.71 -32.60
N ALA A 370 3.24 -2.53 -32.92
CA ALA A 370 3.93 -3.30 -33.94
C ALA A 370 4.87 -4.34 -33.29
N TYR A 371 4.32 -5.49 -32.86
CA TYR A 371 5.01 -6.78 -32.83
C TYR A 371 4.02 -7.93 -32.95
#